data_AF-A0A565AV90-F1
#
_entry.id   AF-A0A565AV90-F1
#
_cell.length_a   1.000
_cell.length_b   1.000
_cell.length_c   1.000
_cell.angle_alpha   90.00
_cell.angle_beta   90.00
_cell.angle_gamma   90.00
#
_symmetry.space_group_name_H-M   'P 1'
#
loop_
_entity.id
_entity.type
_entity.pdbx_description
1 polymer ?
#
loop_
_entity_poly.entity_id
_entity_poly.type
_entity_poly.pdbx_seq_one_letter_code
_entity_poly.pdbx_strand_id
1 'polypeptide(L)'
;MSHQSISLLKNLISRITTGSRIQTRSVTYKTRPVTVIHGDVTNEVEQVMDAMHAPVYFETYDIIKGKYESFATGNGGIDTEEQSAFECRYNNVDIVVIRENTEGENAVREHQVVPGGVIQSFKVTMTKFWSDRIAKFAFEYAQSNKRKKVTAVHNKQKDEIFMKLADAFFLESSQEVAKMYPNITYDEICIANCCLQLVEKPERFDVIVTQDDLCGNIVSNIAAGVAGGSIMPGGHFGCEHAVFEQVESVGIGDNPVALLMYSVMMLRYLKLLLSADRLETAVKRAISEGKCGNNSTTTQDVVDAVIANLD
;
A
#
# COMPACT_ATOMS: atom_id res chain seq x y z
N MET A 1 2.85 -40.51 60.67
CA MET A 1 3.60 -39.58 59.80
C MET A 1 2.64 -38.81 58.90
N SER A 2 1.87 -37.86 59.43
CA SER A 2 0.84 -37.13 58.64
C SER A 2 0.47 -35.73 59.16
N HIS A 3 1.19 -35.15 60.13
CA HIS A 3 0.81 -33.86 60.74
C HIS A 3 1.69 -32.65 60.36
N GLN A 4 2.79 -32.82 59.63
CA GLN A 4 3.64 -31.69 59.19
C GLN A 4 3.33 -31.16 57.77
N SER A 5 2.64 -31.94 56.92
CA SER A 5 2.33 -31.54 55.54
C SER A 5 1.17 -30.54 55.42
N ILE A 6 0.27 -30.49 56.41
CA ILE A 6 -0.91 -29.61 56.41
C ILE A 6 -0.54 -28.15 56.74
N SER A 7 0.50 -27.94 57.55
CA SER A 7 0.95 -26.58 57.94
C SER A 7 1.62 -25.83 56.78
N LEU A 8 2.31 -26.56 55.88
CA LEU A 8 2.92 -25.98 54.68
C LEU A 8 1.86 -25.58 53.64
N LEU A 9 0.80 -26.39 53.50
CA LEU A 9 -0.33 -26.08 52.61
C LEU A 9 -1.15 -24.87 53.08
N LYS A 10 -1.39 -24.72 54.39
CA LYS A 10 -2.08 -23.54 54.94
C LYS A 10 -1.28 -22.25 54.76
N ASN A 11 0.05 -22.30 54.90
CA ASN A 11 0.93 -21.14 54.68
C ASN A 11 1.08 -20.75 53.19
N LEU A 12 0.91 -21.72 52.26
CA LEU A 12 0.85 -21.41 50.83
C LEU A 12 -0.47 -20.72 50.45
N ILE A 13 -1.59 -21.19 51.00
CA ILE A 13 -2.93 -20.63 50.73
C ILE A 13 -3.09 -19.24 51.37
N SER A 14 -2.50 -18.99 52.55
CA SER A 14 -2.52 -17.66 53.18
C SER A 14 -1.62 -16.63 52.50
N ARG A 15 -0.59 -17.07 51.76
CA ARG A 15 0.24 -16.19 50.91
C ARG A 15 -0.43 -15.84 49.57
N ILE A 16 -1.38 -16.64 49.09
CA ILE A 16 -2.17 -16.31 47.88
C ILE A 16 -3.24 -15.24 48.19
N THR A 17 -3.64 -15.09 49.46
CA THR A 17 -4.73 -14.18 49.88
C THR A 17 -4.27 -12.79 50.29
N THR A 18 -2.97 -12.48 50.22
CA THR A 18 -2.46 -11.11 50.39
C THR A 18 -1.54 -10.72 49.24
N GLY A 19 -2.10 -9.97 48.27
CA GLY A 19 -1.29 -9.10 47.42
C GLY A 19 -0.59 -9.73 46.22
N SER A 20 -1.31 -10.45 45.36
CA SER A 20 -1.11 -10.28 43.91
C SER A 20 -2.43 -10.56 43.24
N ARG A 21 -3.17 -9.50 42.91
CA ARG A 21 -4.24 -9.55 41.93
C ARG A 21 -3.57 -10.09 40.66
N ILE A 22 -3.69 -11.38 40.38
CA ILE A 22 -3.39 -11.89 39.05
C ILE A 22 -4.41 -11.18 38.19
N GLN A 23 -3.99 -10.07 37.61
CA GLN A 23 -4.73 -9.35 36.62
C GLN A 23 -4.69 -10.29 35.41
N THR A 24 -5.59 -11.27 35.35
CA THR A 24 -6.01 -11.85 34.08
C THR A 24 -6.57 -10.66 33.32
N ARG A 25 -5.69 -9.95 32.60
CA ARG A 25 -6.10 -9.03 31.56
C ARG A 25 -6.74 -9.94 30.53
N SER A 26 -8.07 -10.05 30.56
CA SER A 26 -8.80 -10.37 29.36
C SER A 26 -8.47 -9.23 28.40
N VAL A 27 -7.51 -9.44 27.51
CA VAL A 27 -7.35 -8.59 26.35
C VAL A 27 -8.58 -8.90 25.51
N THR A 28 -9.64 -8.11 25.69
CA THR A 28 -10.73 -8.08 24.73
C THR A 28 -10.09 -7.54 23.45
N TYR A 29 -9.75 -8.43 22.51
CA TYR A 29 -9.43 -8.02 21.16
C TYR A 29 -10.69 -7.33 20.63
N LYS A 30 -10.71 -6.00 20.70
CA LYS A 30 -11.77 -5.22 20.10
C LYS A 30 -11.55 -5.35 18.60
N THR A 31 -12.34 -6.20 17.96
CA THR A 31 -12.33 -6.38 16.51
C THR A 31 -12.55 -5.04 15.85
N ARG A 32 -11.79 -4.76 14.78
CA ARG A 32 -11.96 -3.53 14.00
C ARG A 32 -12.89 -3.81 12.83
N PRO A 33 -13.96 -3.00 12.65
CA PRO A 33 -14.82 -3.15 11.49
C PRO A 33 -14.06 -2.73 10.23
N VAL A 34 -14.14 -3.56 9.19
CA VAL A 34 -13.65 -3.29 7.85
C VAL A 34 -14.79 -3.54 6.88
N THR A 35 -15.06 -2.56 6.02
CA THR A 35 -16.06 -2.72 4.97
C THR A 35 -15.48 -3.50 3.80
N VAL A 36 -16.14 -4.58 3.40
CA VAL A 36 -15.79 -5.39 2.22
C VAL A 36 -16.81 -5.13 1.12
N ILE A 37 -16.29 -4.93 -0.07
CA ILE A 37 -17.06 -4.79 -1.30
C ILE A 37 -16.79 -6.06 -2.09
N HIS A 38 -17.80 -6.91 -2.27
CA HIS A 38 -17.62 -8.20 -2.92
C HIS A 38 -17.21 -8.06 -4.39
N GLY A 39 -16.18 -8.82 -4.76
CA GLY A 39 -15.74 -9.14 -6.11
C GLY A 39 -15.31 -10.61 -6.18
N ASP A 40 -14.95 -11.13 -7.35
CA ASP A 40 -14.74 -12.58 -7.58
C ASP A 40 -13.69 -13.25 -6.67
N VAL A 41 -12.81 -12.48 -6.02
CA VAL A 41 -11.64 -12.96 -5.22
C VAL A 41 -11.72 -12.60 -3.71
N THR A 42 -12.86 -12.09 -3.24
CA THR A 42 -12.98 -11.60 -1.85
C THR A 42 -13.10 -12.70 -0.80
N ASN A 43 -13.57 -13.88 -1.18
CA ASN A 43 -13.77 -15.01 -0.25
C ASN A 43 -12.44 -15.60 0.25
N GLU A 44 -11.40 -15.54 -0.58
CA GLU A 44 -10.08 -16.06 -0.30
C GLU A 44 -9.37 -15.28 0.80
N VAL A 45 -9.57 -13.96 0.85
CA VAL A 45 -9.05 -13.12 1.93
C VAL A 45 -9.73 -13.45 3.25
N GLU A 46 -11.06 -13.61 3.24
CA GLU A 46 -11.82 -13.99 4.43
C GLU A 46 -11.33 -15.33 4.99
N GLN A 47 -11.14 -16.34 4.14
CA GLN A 47 -10.61 -17.64 4.54
C GLN A 47 -9.23 -17.55 5.23
N VAL A 48 -8.29 -16.80 4.65
CA VAL A 48 -6.96 -16.63 5.23
C VAL A 48 -7.03 -15.83 6.54
N MET A 49 -7.87 -14.80 6.61
CA MET A 49 -8.06 -13.95 7.80
C MET A 49 -8.69 -14.72 8.97
N ASP A 50 -9.63 -15.61 8.67
CA ASP A 50 -10.25 -16.52 9.64
C ASP A 50 -9.23 -17.55 10.14
N ALA A 51 -8.44 -18.13 9.25
CA ALA A 51 -7.40 -19.11 9.58
C ALA A 51 -6.31 -18.51 10.49
N MET A 52 -5.95 -17.25 10.30
CA MET A 52 -4.97 -16.56 11.16
C MET A 52 -5.57 -16.00 12.46
N HIS A 53 -6.89 -16.09 12.63
CA HIS A 53 -7.66 -15.45 13.71
C HIS A 53 -7.39 -13.93 13.80
N ALA A 54 -7.44 -13.23 12.67
CA ALA A 54 -7.23 -11.78 12.64
C ALA A 54 -8.33 -11.08 13.47
N PRO A 55 -7.99 -10.06 14.29
CA PRO A 55 -8.97 -9.30 15.06
C PRO A 55 -9.70 -8.26 14.20
N VAL A 56 -10.28 -8.71 13.09
CA VAL A 56 -11.00 -7.91 12.10
C VAL A 56 -12.40 -8.49 11.95
N TYR A 57 -13.39 -7.63 11.77
CA TYR A 57 -14.76 -8.02 11.45
C TYR A 57 -15.14 -7.40 10.11
N PHE A 58 -15.59 -8.23 9.17
CA PHE A 58 -15.96 -7.78 7.83
C PHE A 58 -17.46 -7.47 7.77
N GLU A 59 -17.78 -6.25 7.35
CA GLU A 59 -19.14 -5.84 7.02
C GLU A 59 -19.29 -5.75 5.50
N THR A 60 -20.17 -6.59 4.95
CA THR A 60 -20.38 -6.67 3.50
C THR A 60 -21.45 -5.70 3.03
N TYR A 61 -21.14 -4.95 1.96
CA TYR A 61 -22.08 -4.03 1.32
C TYR A 61 -22.12 -4.25 -0.19
N ASP A 62 -23.34 -4.31 -0.74
CA ASP A 62 -23.56 -4.26 -2.19
C ASP A 62 -23.48 -2.80 -2.67
N ILE A 63 -22.55 -2.51 -3.58
CA ILE A 63 -22.39 -1.14 -4.09
C ILE A 63 -23.46 -0.81 -5.13
N ILE A 64 -24.23 0.24 -4.83
CA ILE A 64 -24.88 1.10 -5.83
C ILE A 64 -23.92 2.26 -6.09
N LYS A 65 -23.17 2.24 -7.21
CA LYS A 65 -22.09 3.17 -7.62
C LYS A 65 -21.96 4.44 -6.75
N GLY A 66 -21.09 4.41 -5.74
CA GLY A 66 -20.71 5.56 -4.91
C GLY A 66 -19.28 6.02 -5.19
N LYS A 67 -19.03 7.33 -5.20
CA LYS A 67 -17.68 7.90 -5.25
C LYS A 67 -17.15 8.10 -3.82
N TYR A 68 -15.93 7.66 -3.54
CA TYR A 68 -15.23 7.94 -2.29
C TYR A 68 -14.07 8.92 -2.55
N GLU A 69 -13.82 9.85 -1.62
CA GLU A 69 -12.72 10.80 -1.73
C GLU A 69 -11.43 10.20 -1.15
N SER A 70 -10.52 9.78 -2.03
CA SER A 70 -9.15 9.38 -1.69
C SER A 70 -8.16 10.34 -2.36
N PHE A 71 -7.12 10.76 -1.65
CA PHE A 71 -6.22 11.81 -2.13
C PHE A 71 -4.84 11.33 -2.54
N ALA A 72 -4.42 10.20 -1.98
CA ALA A 72 -3.17 9.55 -2.34
C ALA A 72 -3.47 8.12 -2.73
N THR A 73 -2.85 7.63 -3.81
CA THR A 73 -2.64 6.19 -3.95
C THR A 73 -1.17 5.91 -3.70
N GLY A 74 -0.88 4.98 -2.79
CA GLY A 74 0.47 4.53 -2.53
C GLY A 74 0.59 3.06 -2.88
N ASN A 75 1.56 2.70 -3.72
CA ASN A 75 1.94 1.31 -3.90
C ASN A 75 3.01 0.95 -2.87
N GLY A 76 2.80 -0.12 -2.10
CA GLY A 76 3.80 -0.66 -1.19
C GLY A 76 4.99 -1.19 -2.00
N GLY A 77 6.20 -0.79 -1.59
CA GLY A 77 7.43 -1.34 -2.15
C GLY A 77 7.49 -2.83 -1.89
N ILE A 78 7.77 -3.62 -2.92
CA ILE A 78 8.09 -5.04 -2.77
C ILE A 78 9.55 -5.20 -3.12
N ASP A 79 10.32 -5.71 -2.16
CA ASP A 79 11.69 -6.14 -2.37
C ASP A 79 11.74 -7.26 -3.41
N THR A 80 12.27 -7.00 -4.61
CA THR A 80 12.42 -8.07 -5.61
C THR A 80 13.52 -9.09 -5.27
N GLU A 81 14.33 -8.87 -4.21
CA GLU A 81 15.26 -9.91 -3.70
C GLU A 81 14.52 -11.15 -3.17
N GLU A 82 13.27 -11.01 -2.70
CA GLU A 82 12.49 -12.12 -2.13
C GLU A 82 11.46 -12.72 -3.11
N GLN A 83 11.31 -12.15 -4.32
CA GLN A 83 10.47 -12.67 -5.40
C GLN A 83 11.20 -13.70 -6.28
N SER A 84 11.86 -14.70 -5.68
CA SER A 84 12.59 -15.74 -6.42
C SER A 84 11.71 -16.62 -7.35
N ALA A 85 10.39 -16.43 -7.34
CA ALA A 85 9.43 -17.20 -8.14
C ALA A 85 9.04 -16.56 -9.47
N PHE A 86 9.26 -15.25 -9.65
CA PHE A 86 8.92 -14.54 -10.89
C PHE A 86 10.22 -14.16 -11.61
N GLU A 87 10.43 -14.72 -12.81
CA GLU A 87 11.59 -14.33 -13.65
C GLU A 87 11.47 -12.85 -14.01
N CYS A 88 12.26 -12.01 -13.35
CA CYS A 88 12.35 -10.60 -13.64
C CYS A 88 13.72 -10.25 -14.24
N ARG A 89 13.73 -9.26 -15.14
CA ARG A 89 14.96 -8.75 -15.76
C ARG A 89 15.83 -7.98 -14.75
N TYR A 90 15.23 -7.42 -13.71
CA TYR A 90 15.89 -6.61 -12.70
C TYR A 90 15.80 -7.29 -11.34
N ASN A 91 16.92 -7.28 -10.62
CA ASN A 91 17.02 -7.79 -9.26
C ASN A 91 17.10 -6.62 -8.29
N ASN A 92 16.62 -6.79 -7.06
CA ASN A 92 16.68 -5.81 -5.98
C ASN A 92 16.07 -4.43 -6.30
N VAL A 93 14.84 -4.41 -6.81
CA VAL A 93 14.02 -3.23 -7.03
C VAL A 93 13.07 -3.11 -5.85
N ASP A 94 13.06 -1.95 -5.20
CA ASP A 94 12.14 -1.64 -4.11
C ASP A 94 11.75 -0.16 -4.22
N ILE A 95 10.65 0.09 -4.92
CA ILE A 95 10.19 1.42 -5.29
C ILE A 95 8.76 1.61 -4.79
N VAL A 96 8.52 2.72 -4.11
CA VAL A 96 7.20 3.16 -3.66
C VAL A 96 6.76 4.31 -4.54
N VAL A 97 5.61 4.17 -5.20
CA VAL A 97 5.01 5.24 -5.99
C VAL A 97 3.81 5.80 -5.23
N ILE A 98 3.84 7.11 -4.97
CA ILE A 98 2.78 7.88 -4.33
C ILE A 98 2.22 8.85 -5.35
N ARG A 99 0.96 8.65 -5.74
CA ARG A 99 0.26 9.48 -6.72
C ARG A 99 -0.85 10.29 -6.08
N GLU A 100 -0.96 11.55 -6.51
CA GLU A 100 -2.10 12.42 -6.22
C GLU A 100 -3.33 11.90 -7.01
N ASN A 101 -4.49 11.77 -6.36
CA ASN A 101 -5.68 11.13 -6.95
C ASN A 101 -6.94 12.02 -6.99
N THR A 102 -6.90 13.25 -6.46
CA THR A 102 -8.07 14.14 -6.40
C THR A 102 -8.14 15.16 -7.53
N GLU A 103 -7.00 15.65 -8.01
CA GLU A 103 -6.95 16.70 -9.01
C GLU A 103 -6.49 16.16 -10.37
N GLY A 104 -6.22 17.06 -11.31
CA GLY A 104 -5.77 16.69 -12.64
C GLY A 104 -6.86 16.01 -13.45
N GLU A 105 -6.65 14.75 -13.81
CA GLU A 105 -7.49 14.02 -14.78
C GLU A 105 -8.86 13.69 -14.22
N ASN A 106 -8.91 13.44 -12.91
CA ASN A 106 -10.14 13.15 -12.19
C ASN A 106 -11.06 14.37 -12.06
N ALA A 107 -10.52 15.58 -12.30
CA ALA A 107 -11.23 16.85 -12.28
C ALA A 107 -11.50 17.45 -13.67
N VAL A 108 -11.30 16.68 -14.74
CA VAL A 108 -11.46 17.18 -16.11
C VAL A 108 -12.90 17.61 -16.39
N ARG A 109 -13.03 18.75 -17.08
CA ARG A 109 -14.28 19.25 -17.63
C ARG A 109 -14.09 19.50 -19.11
N GLU A 110 -14.83 18.76 -19.93
CA GLU A 110 -14.75 18.89 -21.38
C GLU A 110 -16.02 19.51 -21.92
N HIS A 111 -15.88 20.34 -22.95
CA HIS A 111 -17.01 20.80 -23.72
C HIS A 111 -16.62 20.98 -25.17
N GLN A 112 -17.63 20.88 -26.03
CA GLN A 112 -17.47 21.17 -27.44
C GLN A 112 -17.62 22.68 -27.66
N VAL A 113 -16.57 23.31 -28.18
CA VAL A 113 -16.58 24.73 -28.53
C VAL A 113 -17.28 24.93 -29.88
N VAL A 114 -16.98 24.04 -30.83
CA VAL A 114 -17.58 24.03 -32.18
C VAL A 114 -18.12 22.64 -32.47
N PRO A 115 -19.43 22.48 -32.75
CA PRO A 115 -20.01 21.21 -33.16
C PRO A 115 -19.23 20.55 -34.30
N GLY A 116 -18.75 19.33 -34.07
CA GLY A 116 -18.02 18.54 -35.05
C GLY A 116 -16.58 18.98 -35.34
N GLY A 117 -16.01 19.95 -34.60
CA GLY A 117 -14.68 20.49 -34.93
C GLY A 117 -13.72 20.75 -33.77
N VAL A 118 -14.20 21.16 -32.59
CA VAL A 118 -13.30 21.57 -31.49
C VAL A 118 -13.84 21.12 -30.14
N ILE A 119 -13.05 20.28 -29.45
CA ILE A 119 -13.25 19.92 -28.05
C ILE A 119 -12.21 20.67 -27.21
N GLN A 120 -12.67 21.28 -26.12
CA GLN A 120 -11.82 21.93 -25.13
C GLN A 120 -11.97 21.21 -23.79
N SER A 121 -10.82 20.91 -23.17
CA SER A 121 -10.75 20.26 -21.87
C SER A 121 -10.08 21.20 -20.88
N PHE A 122 -10.77 21.50 -19.77
CA PHE A 122 -10.21 22.21 -18.63
C PHE A 122 -9.77 21.21 -17.58
N LYS A 123 -8.49 21.24 -17.25
CA LYS A 123 -7.88 20.44 -16.18
C LYS A 123 -7.51 21.38 -15.05
N VAL A 124 -8.13 21.22 -13.87
CA VAL A 124 -7.64 21.86 -12.64
C VAL A 124 -6.60 20.92 -12.08
N THR A 125 -5.33 21.25 -12.33
CA THR A 125 -4.23 20.31 -12.13
C THR A 125 -3.62 20.38 -10.75
N MET A 126 -3.50 21.57 -10.17
CA MET A 126 -2.68 21.78 -8.98
C MET A 126 -3.23 22.94 -8.14
N THR A 127 -3.74 22.62 -6.97
CA THR A 127 -3.89 23.58 -5.88
C THR A 127 -2.81 23.36 -4.83
N LYS A 128 -2.38 24.45 -4.18
CA LYS A 128 -1.38 24.38 -3.11
C LYS A 128 -1.81 23.45 -1.98
N PHE A 129 -3.11 23.44 -1.66
CA PHE A 129 -3.66 22.58 -0.62
C PHE A 129 -3.41 21.09 -0.85
N TRP A 130 -3.68 20.59 -2.06
CA TRP A 130 -3.47 19.18 -2.39
C TRP A 130 -1.98 18.86 -2.60
N SER A 131 -1.22 19.79 -3.20
CA SER A 131 0.24 19.67 -3.35
C SER A 131 0.96 19.54 -2.01
N ASP A 132 0.66 20.40 -1.04
CA ASP A 132 1.23 20.35 0.31
C ASP A 132 0.86 19.03 1.01
N ARG A 133 -0.37 18.54 0.80
CA ARG A 133 -0.88 17.31 1.41
C ARG A 133 -0.17 16.06 0.86
N ILE A 134 -0.06 15.93 -0.46
CA ILE A 134 0.59 14.76 -1.08
C ILE A 134 2.08 14.73 -0.78
N ALA A 135 2.75 15.90 -0.82
CA ALA A 135 4.15 16.02 -0.43
C ALA A 135 4.35 15.60 1.02
N LYS A 136 3.54 16.13 1.95
CA LYS A 136 3.60 15.76 3.37
C LYS A 136 3.37 14.26 3.57
N PHE A 137 2.38 13.68 2.91
CA PHE A 137 2.12 12.24 2.96
C PHE A 137 3.32 11.43 2.47
N ALA A 138 3.98 11.83 1.38
CA ALA A 138 5.15 11.14 0.86
C ALA A 138 6.34 11.17 1.82
N PHE A 139 6.61 12.31 2.45
CA PHE A 139 7.69 12.42 3.44
C PHE A 139 7.37 11.69 4.76
N GLU A 140 6.12 11.71 5.23
CA GLU A 140 5.67 10.94 6.40
C GLU A 140 5.74 9.44 6.14
N TYR A 141 5.34 8.99 4.95
CA TYR A 141 5.49 7.61 4.51
C TYR A 141 6.95 7.21 4.48
N ALA A 142 7.81 8.05 3.88
CA ALA A 142 9.24 7.78 3.82
C ALA A 142 9.87 7.66 5.21
N GLN A 143 9.53 8.57 6.13
CA GLN A 143 10.04 8.54 7.50
C GLN A 143 9.55 7.29 8.27
N SER A 144 8.26 6.97 8.19
CA SER A 144 7.67 5.85 8.92
C SER A 144 8.17 4.48 8.43
N ASN A 145 8.48 4.36 7.13
CA ASN A 145 9.03 3.16 6.52
C ASN A 145 10.57 3.17 6.40
N LYS A 146 11.26 4.13 7.07
CA LYS A 146 12.73 4.26 7.09
C LYS A 146 13.38 4.39 5.71
N ARG A 147 12.65 4.95 4.77
CA ARG A 147 13.10 5.31 3.42
C ARG A 147 14.03 6.51 3.50
N LYS A 148 14.98 6.60 2.58
CA LYS A 148 16.06 7.60 2.62
C LYS A 148 15.90 8.69 1.57
N LYS A 149 15.10 8.45 0.53
CA LYS A 149 14.97 9.39 -0.59
C LYS A 149 13.55 9.51 -1.11
N VAL A 150 13.13 10.75 -1.35
CA VAL A 150 11.87 11.11 -2.03
C VAL A 150 12.21 11.87 -3.32
N THR A 151 11.68 11.40 -4.44
CA THR A 151 11.87 12.00 -5.75
C THR A 151 10.55 12.57 -6.25
N ALA A 152 10.49 13.89 -6.48
CA ALA A 152 9.33 14.55 -7.06
C ALA A 152 9.40 14.50 -8.59
N VAL A 153 8.37 13.91 -9.20
CA VAL A 153 8.24 13.79 -10.65
C VAL A 153 7.32 14.87 -11.18
N HIS A 154 7.82 15.62 -12.15
CA HIS A 154 7.12 16.74 -12.78
C HIS A 154 7.14 16.64 -14.31
N ASN A 155 6.28 17.40 -14.98
CA ASN A 155 6.21 17.43 -16.46
C ASN A 155 7.13 18.48 -17.09
N LYS A 156 7.69 19.39 -16.29
CA LYS A 156 8.60 20.44 -16.76
C LYS A 156 9.85 19.86 -17.43
N GLN A 157 9.98 20.09 -18.73
CA GLN A 157 11.22 19.89 -19.46
C GLN A 157 12.05 21.18 -19.46
N LYS A 158 13.38 21.04 -19.55
CA LYS A 158 14.34 22.15 -19.41
C LYS A 158 14.16 23.24 -20.48
N ASP A 159 13.56 22.90 -21.62
CA ASP A 159 13.49 23.74 -22.83
C ASP A 159 12.06 24.04 -23.33
N GLU A 160 10.99 23.58 -22.66
CA GLU A 160 9.60 23.71 -23.18
C GLU A 160 8.67 24.63 -22.34
N ILE A 161 7.63 25.15 -23.02
CA ILE A 161 6.58 26.05 -22.50
C ILE A 161 5.32 25.23 -22.15
N PHE A 162 5.45 24.15 -21.38
CA PHE A 162 4.30 23.36 -20.94
C PHE A 162 4.20 23.36 -19.41
N MET A 163 2.99 23.61 -18.88
CA MET A 163 2.62 23.55 -17.45
C MET A 163 3.56 24.24 -16.42
N LYS A 164 4.27 25.31 -16.80
CA LYS A 164 5.25 26.00 -15.92
C LYS A 164 4.70 26.43 -14.57
N LEU A 165 3.45 26.88 -14.50
CA LEU A 165 2.86 27.38 -13.25
C LEU A 165 2.38 26.22 -12.35
N ALA A 166 1.68 25.25 -12.93
CA ALA A 166 1.15 24.11 -12.19
C ALA A 166 2.28 23.28 -11.57
N ASP A 167 3.28 22.92 -12.38
CA ASP A 167 4.44 22.14 -11.92
C ASP A 167 5.29 22.94 -10.91
N ALA A 168 5.41 24.27 -11.08
CA ALA A 168 6.12 25.09 -10.12
C ALA A 168 5.46 25.07 -8.74
N PHE A 169 4.13 25.13 -8.66
CA PHE A 169 3.41 25.03 -7.40
C PHE A 169 3.68 23.71 -6.66
N PHE A 170 3.71 22.59 -7.36
CA PHE A 170 4.02 21.29 -6.77
C PHE A 170 5.47 21.19 -6.28
N LEU A 171 6.42 21.65 -7.09
CA LEU A 171 7.83 21.63 -6.72
C LEU A 171 8.10 22.55 -5.53
N GLU A 172 7.54 23.76 -5.52
CA GLU A 172 7.65 24.68 -4.37
C GLU A 172 7.09 24.06 -3.09
N SER A 173 5.89 23.46 -3.17
CA SER A 173 5.25 22.77 -2.03
C SER A 173 6.10 21.59 -1.55
N SER A 174 6.63 20.79 -2.47
CA SER A 174 7.50 19.65 -2.15
C SER A 174 8.81 20.08 -1.51
N GLN A 175 9.43 21.16 -2.00
CA GLN A 175 10.62 21.76 -1.43
C GLN A 175 10.38 22.34 -0.02
N GLU A 176 9.22 22.98 0.20
CA GLU A 176 8.81 23.49 1.51
C GLU A 176 8.68 22.36 2.53
N VAL A 177 8.02 21.26 2.15
CA VAL A 177 7.90 20.07 2.99
C VAL A 177 9.26 19.40 3.20
N ALA A 178 10.10 19.31 2.17
CA ALA A 178 11.44 18.70 2.28
C ALA A 178 12.30 19.36 3.38
N LYS A 179 12.19 20.69 3.55
CA LYS A 179 12.89 21.43 4.61
C LYS A 179 12.49 20.97 6.02
N MET A 180 11.28 20.43 6.19
CA MET A 180 10.81 19.88 7.47
C MET A 180 11.39 18.49 7.78
N TYR A 181 11.94 17.80 6.76
CA TYR A 181 12.46 16.43 6.86
C TYR A 181 13.93 16.35 6.40
N PRO A 182 14.88 16.94 7.14
CA PRO A 182 16.29 17.02 6.72
C PRO A 182 17.01 15.67 6.60
N ASN A 183 16.43 14.61 7.18
CA ASN A 183 16.99 13.26 7.14
C ASN A 183 16.67 12.51 5.83
N ILE A 184 15.78 13.05 5.00
CA ILE A 184 15.34 12.44 3.75
C ILE A 184 15.92 13.27 2.59
N THR A 185 16.59 12.60 1.66
CA THR A 185 17.12 13.26 0.46
C THR A 185 15.97 13.59 -0.48
N TYR A 186 15.95 14.82 -1.01
CA TYR A 186 14.94 15.28 -1.95
C TYR A 186 15.56 15.51 -3.33
N ASP A 187 15.02 14.84 -4.34
CA ASP A 187 15.42 14.96 -5.75
C ASP A 187 14.22 15.36 -6.62
N GLU A 188 14.47 16.04 -7.74
CA GLU A 188 13.47 16.40 -8.74
C GLU A 188 13.83 15.82 -10.10
N ILE A 189 12.85 15.29 -10.82
CA ILE A 189 13.08 14.70 -12.15
C ILE A 189 11.87 14.92 -13.07
N CYS A 190 12.15 15.18 -14.34
CA CYS A 190 11.11 15.20 -15.37
C CYS A 190 10.60 13.78 -15.65
N ILE A 191 9.28 13.61 -15.86
CA ILE A 191 8.61 12.34 -16.17
C ILE A 191 9.33 11.53 -17.27
N ALA A 192 9.75 12.18 -18.37
CA ALA A 192 10.40 11.48 -19.48
C ALA A 192 11.75 10.87 -19.06
N ASN A 193 12.53 11.61 -18.27
CA ASN A 193 13.80 11.13 -17.73
C ASN A 193 13.59 10.10 -16.60
N CYS A 194 12.49 10.24 -15.83
CA CYS A 194 12.09 9.26 -14.83
C CYS A 194 11.81 7.91 -15.47
N CYS A 195 10.96 7.87 -16.50
CA CYS A 195 10.64 6.64 -17.22
C CYS A 195 11.88 5.99 -17.84
N LEU A 196 12.78 6.78 -18.44
CA LEU A 196 14.04 6.26 -18.98
C LEU A 196 14.90 5.62 -17.87
N GLN A 197 15.08 6.33 -16.75
CA GLN A 197 15.91 5.83 -15.65
C GLN A 197 15.29 4.66 -14.89
N LEU A 198 13.97 4.57 -14.83
CA LEU A 198 13.27 3.42 -14.24
C LEU A 198 13.57 2.13 -15.01
N VAL A 199 13.68 2.23 -16.33
CA VAL A 199 14.04 1.08 -17.16
C VAL A 199 15.54 0.83 -17.16
N GLU A 200 16.40 1.86 -17.14
CA GLU A 200 17.85 1.65 -17.17
C GLU A 200 18.43 1.22 -15.81
N LYS A 201 18.04 1.88 -14.73
CA LYS A 201 18.59 1.72 -13.37
C LYS A 201 17.52 2.00 -12.29
N PRO A 202 16.57 1.06 -12.10
CA PRO A 202 15.48 1.23 -11.13
C PRO A 202 15.94 1.38 -9.67
N GLU A 203 17.05 0.74 -9.29
CA GLU A 203 17.68 0.80 -7.96
C GLU A 203 17.99 2.23 -7.47
N ARG A 204 18.02 3.20 -8.40
CA ARG A 204 18.21 4.60 -8.05
C ARG A 204 17.01 5.17 -7.31
N PHE A 205 15.79 4.67 -7.52
CA PHE A 205 14.59 5.24 -6.92
C PHE A 205 14.26 4.54 -5.59
N ASP A 206 13.58 5.28 -4.70
CA ASP A 206 13.17 4.79 -3.38
C ASP A 206 11.68 5.15 -3.20
N VAL A 207 11.38 6.40 -2.85
CA VAL A 207 10.01 6.93 -2.91
C VAL A 207 9.88 7.90 -4.07
N ILE A 208 8.86 7.72 -4.90
CA ILE A 208 8.50 8.60 -6.01
C ILE A 208 7.16 9.25 -5.68
N VAL A 209 7.10 10.58 -5.76
CA VAL A 209 5.85 11.33 -5.63
C VAL A 209 5.52 12.01 -6.96
N THR A 210 4.30 11.82 -7.45
CA THR A 210 3.83 12.42 -8.70
C THR A 210 2.80 13.50 -8.45
N GLN A 211 2.84 14.53 -9.30
CA GLN A 211 1.96 15.69 -9.20
C GLN A 211 0.52 15.45 -9.65
N ASP A 212 0.28 14.45 -10.51
CA ASP A 212 -1.05 14.06 -10.96
C ASP A 212 -1.18 12.54 -11.12
N ASP A 213 -2.43 12.10 -11.24
CA ASP A 213 -2.77 10.67 -11.35
C ASP A 213 -2.19 10.04 -12.63
N LEU A 214 -2.19 10.76 -13.77
CA LEU A 214 -1.67 10.22 -15.03
C LEU A 214 -0.18 9.90 -14.96
N CYS A 215 0.63 10.85 -14.48
CA CYS A 215 2.06 10.61 -14.33
C CYS A 215 2.29 9.48 -13.31
N GLY A 216 1.49 9.46 -12.26
CA GLY A 216 1.46 8.39 -11.27
C GLY A 216 1.22 7.02 -11.89
N ASN A 217 0.18 6.89 -12.72
CA ASN A 217 -0.24 5.67 -13.39
C ASN A 217 0.82 5.17 -14.38
N ILE A 218 1.41 6.06 -15.18
CA ILE A 218 2.51 5.71 -16.09
C ILE A 218 3.71 5.18 -15.31
N VAL A 219 4.13 5.91 -14.27
CA VAL A 219 5.29 5.51 -13.44
C VAL A 219 5.01 4.22 -12.69
N SER A 220 3.82 4.04 -12.12
CA SER A 220 3.46 2.82 -11.39
C SER A 220 3.41 1.60 -12.28
N ASN A 221 2.89 1.72 -13.51
CA ASN A 221 2.85 0.59 -14.45
C ASN A 221 4.25 0.20 -14.93
N ILE A 222 5.13 1.18 -15.15
CA ILE A 222 6.53 0.92 -15.50
C ILE A 222 7.24 0.26 -14.32
N ALA A 223 7.07 0.78 -13.10
CA ALA A 223 7.65 0.21 -11.89
C ALA A 223 7.17 -1.24 -11.65
N ALA A 224 5.87 -1.50 -11.82
CA ALA A 224 5.31 -2.84 -11.72
C ALA A 224 5.90 -3.78 -12.80
N GLY A 225 5.99 -3.32 -14.06
CA GLY A 225 6.62 -4.10 -15.14
C GLY A 225 8.10 -4.40 -14.89
N VAL A 226 8.83 -3.44 -14.31
CA VAL A 226 10.24 -3.59 -13.90
C VAL A 226 10.39 -4.51 -12.70
N ALA A 227 9.39 -4.61 -11.83
CA ALA A 227 9.37 -5.48 -10.66
C ALA A 227 8.84 -6.90 -10.93
N GLY A 228 8.43 -7.23 -12.17
CA GLY A 228 7.96 -8.59 -12.52
C GLY A 228 6.45 -8.74 -12.70
N GLY A 229 5.69 -7.63 -12.73
CA GLY A 229 4.29 -7.60 -13.16
C GLY A 229 3.28 -7.31 -12.04
N SER A 230 2.09 -7.92 -12.14
CA SER A 230 0.83 -7.59 -11.44
C SER A 230 0.85 -7.71 -9.90
N ILE A 231 1.98 -8.03 -9.29
CA ILE A 231 2.10 -8.23 -7.84
C ILE A 231 2.65 -6.96 -7.23
N MET A 232 1.89 -5.86 -7.28
CA MET A 232 2.21 -4.64 -6.56
C MET A 232 1.02 -4.27 -5.68
N PRO A 233 1.12 -4.37 -4.34
CA PRO A 233 0.06 -3.98 -3.45
C PRO A 233 0.02 -2.46 -3.39
N GLY A 234 -1.18 -1.93 -3.16
CA GLY A 234 -1.42 -0.50 -3.11
C GLY A 234 -2.61 -0.15 -2.22
N GLY A 235 -2.85 1.13 -2.06
CA GLY A 235 -3.99 1.60 -1.29
C GLY A 235 -4.30 3.04 -1.60
N HIS A 236 -5.58 3.36 -1.58
CA HIS A 236 -6.14 4.69 -1.68
C HIS A 236 -6.32 5.25 -0.27
N PHE A 237 -5.60 6.32 0.06
CA PHE A 237 -5.60 6.95 1.36
C PHE A 237 -6.36 8.29 1.30
N GLY A 238 -7.40 8.39 2.12
CA GLY A 238 -8.16 9.60 2.43
C GLY A 238 -7.83 10.11 3.84
N CYS A 239 -8.38 11.25 4.23
CA CYS A 239 -8.15 11.80 5.58
C CYS A 239 -8.81 10.96 6.68
N GLU A 240 -9.98 10.39 6.37
CA GLU A 240 -10.80 9.63 7.32
C GLU A 240 -11.01 8.17 6.89
N HIS A 241 -10.70 7.85 5.63
CA HIS A 241 -10.98 6.56 5.00
C HIS A 241 -9.74 6.05 4.29
N ALA A 242 -9.58 4.73 4.20
CA ALA A 242 -8.58 4.10 3.35
C ALA A 242 -9.23 2.90 2.63
N VAL A 243 -8.94 2.75 1.34
CA VAL A 243 -9.46 1.68 0.49
C VAL A 243 -8.28 0.91 -0.07
N PHE A 244 -8.27 -0.41 0.09
CA PHE A 244 -7.23 -1.29 -0.43
C PHE A 244 -7.87 -2.16 -1.50
N GLU A 245 -7.51 -1.92 -2.76
CA GLU A 245 -8.09 -2.62 -3.89
C GLU A 245 -7.01 -2.97 -4.91
N GLN A 246 -7.18 -4.10 -5.59
CA GLN A 246 -6.30 -4.47 -6.68
C GLN A 246 -6.42 -3.43 -7.81
N VAL A 247 -5.32 -2.74 -8.10
CA VAL A 247 -5.25 -1.82 -9.24
C VAL A 247 -5.37 -2.65 -10.51
N GLU A 248 -6.28 -2.27 -11.42
CA GLU A 248 -6.55 -2.96 -12.69
C GLU A 248 -5.24 -3.29 -13.44
N SER A 249 -4.76 -4.52 -13.32
CA SER A 249 -3.68 -5.02 -14.17
C SER A 249 -4.30 -5.58 -15.43
N VAL A 250 -4.04 -4.94 -16.56
CA VAL A 250 -4.50 -5.36 -17.88
C VAL A 250 -4.06 -6.80 -18.15
N GLY A 251 -5.00 -7.74 -18.14
CA GLY A 251 -4.84 -9.05 -18.79
C GLY A 251 -4.13 -10.15 -17.99
N ILE A 252 -3.92 -10.01 -16.69
CA ILE A 252 -3.46 -11.12 -15.83
C ILE A 252 -4.57 -11.36 -14.82
N GLY A 253 -5.17 -12.55 -14.86
CA GLY A 253 -6.33 -12.92 -14.06
C GLY A 253 -6.11 -12.79 -12.54
N ASP A 254 -7.18 -13.05 -11.80
CA ASP A 254 -7.29 -13.01 -10.34
C ASP A 254 -6.11 -13.70 -9.64
N ASN A 255 -5.05 -12.96 -9.35
CA ASN A 255 -3.91 -13.45 -8.59
C ASN A 255 -4.17 -13.19 -7.10
N PRO A 256 -4.51 -14.21 -6.30
CA PRO A 256 -4.83 -14.03 -4.89
C PRO A 256 -3.63 -13.51 -4.08
N VAL A 257 -2.41 -13.71 -4.56
CA VAL A 257 -1.19 -13.18 -3.92
C VAL A 257 -1.24 -11.65 -3.84
N ALA A 258 -1.66 -10.99 -4.92
CA ALA A 258 -1.77 -9.54 -4.93
C ALA A 258 -2.76 -9.11 -3.83
N LEU A 259 -3.97 -9.68 -3.84
CA LEU A 259 -5.03 -9.35 -2.89
C LEU A 259 -4.66 -9.62 -1.42
N LEU A 260 -3.92 -10.70 -1.15
CA LEU A 260 -3.38 -10.96 0.19
C LEU A 260 -2.36 -9.90 0.62
N MET A 261 -1.51 -9.42 -0.30
CA MET A 261 -0.58 -8.31 -0.04
C MET A 261 -1.30 -6.97 0.17
N TYR A 262 -2.41 -6.70 -0.53
CA TYR A 262 -3.31 -5.57 -0.23
C TYR A 262 -3.86 -5.67 1.20
N SER A 263 -4.23 -6.88 1.61
CA SER A 263 -4.73 -7.17 2.95
C SER A 263 -3.65 -6.97 4.03
N VAL A 264 -2.39 -7.28 3.74
CA VAL A 264 -1.24 -6.93 4.61
C VAL A 264 -1.17 -5.41 4.80
N MET A 265 -1.26 -4.62 3.73
CA MET A 265 -1.26 -3.15 3.83
C MET A 265 -2.42 -2.63 4.68
N MET A 266 -3.61 -3.20 4.53
CA MET A 266 -4.77 -2.89 5.36
C MET A 266 -4.50 -3.18 6.83
N LEU A 267 -3.97 -4.36 7.17
CA LEU A 267 -3.64 -4.73 8.54
C LEU A 267 -2.60 -3.77 9.16
N ARG A 268 -1.61 -3.33 8.37
CA ARG A 268 -0.63 -2.31 8.78
C ARG A 268 -1.30 -0.96 9.05
N TYR A 269 -2.25 -0.55 8.20
CA TYR A 269 -3.03 0.68 8.40
C TYR A 269 -3.87 0.61 9.70
N LEU A 270 -4.47 -0.54 9.97
CA LEU A 270 -5.20 -0.83 11.21
C LEU A 270 -4.30 -1.00 12.44
N LYS A 271 -2.98 -0.82 12.32
CA LYS A 271 -1.99 -1.02 13.40
C LYS A 271 -1.98 -2.44 13.98
N LEU A 272 -2.42 -3.42 13.20
CA LEU A 272 -2.36 -4.85 13.52
C LEU A 272 -1.06 -5.45 12.98
N LEU A 273 0.08 -4.92 13.47
CA LEU A 273 1.40 -5.21 12.92
C LEU A 273 1.77 -6.71 12.98
N LEU A 274 1.48 -7.37 14.10
CA LEU A 274 1.76 -8.80 14.25
C LEU A 274 0.99 -9.68 13.25
N SER A 275 -0.28 -9.35 13.02
CA SER A 275 -1.10 -10.03 12.02
C SER A 275 -0.58 -9.77 10.61
N ALA A 276 -0.20 -8.52 10.30
CA ALA A 276 0.37 -8.14 9.02
C ALA A 276 1.70 -8.88 8.75
N ASP A 277 2.63 -8.89 9.71
CA ASP A 277 3.93 -9.53 9.58
C ASP A 277 3.80 -11.06 9.41
N ARG A 278 2.85 -11.69 10.12
CA ARG A 278 2.53 -13.13 9.96
C ARG A 278 2.02 -13.44 8.55
N LEU A 279 1.05 -12.67 8.06
CA LEU A 279 0.48 -12.87 6.73
C LEU A 279 1.53 -12.62 5.63
N GLU A 280 2.31 -11.55 5.74
CA GLU A 280 3.37 -11.23 4.79
C GLU A 280 4.43 -12.34 4.73
N THR A 281 4.86 -12.85 5.89
CA THR A 281 5.83 -13.94 5.96
C THR A 281 5.29 -15.22 5.32
N ALA A 282 4.01 -15.55 5.57
CA ALA A 282 3.38 -16.74 4.99
C ALA A 282 3.26 -16.65 3.46
N VAL A 283 2.85 -15.49 2.94
CA VAL A 283 2.78 -15.22 1.50
C VAL A 283 4.18 -15.31 0.87
N LYS A 284 5.19 -14.68 1.47
CA LYS A 284 6.59 -14.73 0.99
C LYS A 284 7.13 -16.17 0.96
N ARG A 285 6.87 -16.97 1.98
CA ARG A 285 7.25 -18.41 2.00
C ARG A 285 6.56 -19.17 0.86
N ALA A 286 5.24 -19.00 0.68
CA ALA A 286 4.50 -19.67 -0.38
C ALA A 286 5.00 -19.32 -1.78
N ILE A 287 5.38 -18.05 -2.01
CA ILE A 287 6.04 -17.60 -3.24
C ILE A 287 7.40 -18.31 -3.39
N SER A 288 8.26 -18.29 -2.37
CA SER A 288 9.60 -18.91 -2.43
C SER A 288 9.58 -20.42 -2.71
N GLU A 289 8.51 -21.12 -2.33
CA GLU A 289 8.29 -22.54 -2.60
C GLU A 289 7.83 -22.82 -4.05
N GLY A 290 7.61 -21.77 -4.86
CA GLY A 290 7.13 -21.88 -6.25
C GLY A 290 5.68 -22.37 -6.36
N LYS A 291 4.91 -22.29 -5.27
CA LYS A 291 3.51 -22.72 -5.21
C LYS A 291 2.53 -21.62 -5.63
N CYS A 292 3.03 -20.42 -5.91
CA CYS A 292 2.25 -19.26 -6.32
C CYS A 292 2.89 -18.63 -7.57
N GLY A 293 2.15 -18.51 -8.67
CA GLY A 293 2.61 -17.78 -9.87
C GLY A 293 2.75 -18.58 -11.17
N ASN A 294 2.40 -19.87 -11.18
CA ASN A 294 2.38 -20.67 -12.40
C ASN A 294 0.98 -20.64 -13.03
N ASN A 295 0.87 -20.62 -14.36
CA ASN A 295 -0.42 -20.67 -15.10
C ASN A 295 -1.27 -21.93 -14.81
N SER A 296 -0.77 -22.86 -13.98
CA SER A 296 -1.42 -24.12 -13.62
C SER A 296 -1.91 -24.19 -12.17
N THR A 297 -1.63 -23.19 -11.32
CA THR A 297 -2.09 -23.18 -9.92
C THR A 297 -3.44 -22.48 -9.80
N THR A 298 -4.41 -23.11 -9.13
CA THR A 298 -5.72 -22.49 -8.88
C THR A 298 -5.64 -21.49 -7.73
N THR A 299 -6.60 -20.56 -7.65
CA THR A 299 -6.69 -19.58 -6.57
C THR A 299 -6.73 -20.26 -5.20
N GLN A 300 -7.46 -21.38 -5.08
CA GLN A 300 -7.55 -22.14 -3.83
C GLN A 300 -6.23 -22.81 -3.44
N ASP A 301 -5.47 -23.34 -4.40
CA ASP A 301 -4.16 -23.95 -4.12
C ASP A 301 -3.19 -22.93 -3.49
N VAL A 302 -3.27 -21.67 -3.94
CA VAL A 302 -2.48 -20.57 -3.38
C VAL A 302 -2.92 -20.25 -1.96
N VAL A 303 -4.23 -20.17 -1.71
CA VAL A 303 -4.79 -19.93 -0.37
C VAL A 303 -4.36 -21.04 0.59
N ASP A 304 -4.50 -22.30 0.20
CA ASP A 304 -4.14 -23.45 1.03
C ASP A 304 -2.62 -23.48 1.33
N ALA A 305 -1.79 -23.11 0.34
CA ALA A 305 -0.35 -22.99 0.54
C ALA A 305 0.02 -21.86 1.51
N VAL A 306 -0.69 -20.72 1.47
CA VAL A 306 -0.50 -19.63 2.43
C VAL A 306 -0.95 -20.05 3.81
N ILE A 307 -2.11 -20.70 3.95
CA ILE A 307 -2.63 -21.19 5.23
C ILE A 307 -1.68 -22.22 5.85
N ALA A 308 -1.11 -23.13 5.05
CA ALA A 308 -0.13 -24.10 5.51
C ALA A 308 1.17 -23.45 6.06
N ASN A 309 1.46 -22.21 5.63
CA ASN A 309 2.63 -21.43 6.05
C ASN A 309 2.32 -20.43 7.17
N LEU A 310 1.08 -20.39 7.69
CA LEU A 310 0.72 -19.61 8.87
C LEU A 310 1.20 -20.34 10.14
N ASP A 311 2.26 -19.82 10.77
CA ASP A 311 2.76 -20.26 12.08
C ASP A 311 1.82 -19.91 13.24
#